data_AF-A0A2A4SUF6-F1
#
_entry.id   AF-A0A2A4SUF6-F1
#
_cell.length_a   1.000
_cell.length_b   1.000
_cell.length_c   1.000
_cell.angle_alpha   90.00
_cell.angle_beta   90.00
_cell.angle_gamma   90.00
#
_symmetry.space_group_name_H-M   'P 1'
#
loop_
_entity.id
_entity.type
_entity.pdbx_description
1 polymer ?
#
loop_
_entity_poly.entity_id
_entity_poly.type
_entity_poly.pdbx_seq_one_letter_code
_entity_poly.pdbx_strand_id
1 'polypeptide(L)'
;FDLSFLENLRSLHLELENNVPYLDDVQSLINVTSIRGEEGELIVEELLEQWPENQKALELIKQRVMADPIYRNTLISEDGTYTTLLVRSDPYGDESETPLNETTVRLM
;
A
#
# COMPACT_ATOMS: atom_id res chain seq x y z
N PHE A 1 0.50 18.15 -2.08
CA PHE A 1 -0.26 17.15 -2.86
C PHE A 1 -0.23 17.56 -4.33
N ASP A 2 0.70 16.98 -5.08
CA ASP A 2 0.90 17.21 -6.51
C ASP A 2 1.39 15.93 -7.18
N LEU A 3 1.51 15.92 -8.51
CA LEU A 3 1.88 14.72 -9.26
C LEU A 3 3.31 14.26 -8.93
N SER A 4 4.26 15.18 -8.80
CA SER A 4 5.65 14.85 -8.45
C SER A 4 5.74 14.22 -7.07
N PHE A 5 4.98 14.75 -6.10
CA PHE A 5 4.86 14.16 -4.78
C PHE A 5 4.32 12.72 -4.83
N LEU A 6 3.25 12.47 -5.58
CA LEU A 6 2.70 11.12 -5.72
C LEU A 6 3.72 10.17 -6.37
N GLU A 7 4.42 10.61 -7.42
CA GLU A 7 5.47 9.82 -8.06
C GLU A 7 6.59 9.47 -7.09
N ASN A 8 7.04 10.42 -6.29
CA ASN A 8 8.05 10.18 -5.26
C ASN A 8 7.56 9.21 -4.18
N LEU A 9 6.31 9.35 -3.73
CA LEU A 9 5.71 8.44 -2.76
C LEU A 9 5.61 7.01 -3.32
N ARG A 10 5.19 6.87 -4.59
CA ARG A 10 5.13 5.57 -5.28
C ARG A 10 6.52 4.96 -5.44
N SER A 11 7.51 5.76 -5.83
CA SER A 11 8.89 5.30 -5.96
C SER A 11 9.43 4.79 -4.63
N LEU A 12 9.23 5.57 -3.55
CA LEU A 12 9.66 5.17 -2.20
C LEU A 12 8.94 3.90 -1.74
N HIS A 13 7.63 3.81 -1.97
CA HIS A 13 6.82 2.65 -1.63
C HIS A 13 7.36 1.37 -2.30
N LEU A 14 7.51 1.41 -3.64
CA LEU A 14 8.04 0.29 -4.41
C LEU A 14 9.50 -0.03 -4.05
N GLU A 15 10.32 0.98 -3.75
CA GLU A 15 11.70 0.77 -3.32
C GLU A 15 11.75 0.00 -2.00
N LEU A 16 10.87 0.31 -1.04
CA LEU A 16 10.77 -0.42 0.22
C LEU A 16 10.33 -1.86 -0.03
N GLU A 17 9.26 -2.06 -0.80
CA GLU A 17 8.74 -3.39 -1.16
C GLU A 17 9.78 -4.29 -1.82
N ASN A 18 10.60 -3.74 -2.71
CA ASN A 18 11.55 -4.53 -3.48
C ASN A 18 12.91 -4.75 -2.80
N ASN A 19 13.30 -3.89 -1.85
CA ASN A 19 14.68 -3.88 -1.34
C ASN A 19 14.82 -4.05 0.17
N VAL A 20 13.74 -3.95 0.96
CA VAL A 20 13.82 -4.14 2.42
C VAL A 20 13.68 -5.62 2.75
N PRO A 21 14.71 -6.28 3.32
CA PRO A 21 14.59 -7.69 3.72
C PRO A 21 13.62 -7.84 4.89
N TYR A 22 12.93 -8.99 4.95
CA TYR A 22 11.95 -9.31 6.00
C TYR A 22 10.82 -8.29 6.09
N LEU A 23 10.47 -7.67 4.97
CA LEU A 23 9.32 -6.79 4.86
C LEU A 23 8.05 -7.65 4.72
N ASP A 24 7.06 -7.37 5.55
CA ASP A 24 5.73 -7.99 5.47
C ASP A 24 4.80 -7.13 4.61
N ASP A 25 4.74 -5.83 4.91
CA ASP A 25 3.78 -4.92 4.27
C ASP A 25 4.27 -3.46 4.28
N VAL A 26 3.90 -2.71 3.24
CA VAL A 26 4.02 -1.25 3.19
C VAL A 26 2.65 -0.68 2.86
N GLN A 27 2.12 0.18 3.72
CA GLN A 27 0.83 0.83 3.50
C GLN A 27 0.97 2.34 3.40
N SER A 28 0.35 2.94 2.38
CA SER A 28 0.37 4.39 2.17
C SER A 28 -0.83 4.82 1.32
N LEU A 29 -0.88 6.09 0.91
CA LEU A 29 -1.87 6.55 -0.08
C LEU A 29 -1.77 5.82 -1.44
N ILE A 30 -0.65 5.14 -1.71
CA ILE A 30 -0.43 4.38 -2.96
C ILE A 30 -1.40 3.21 -3.10
N ASN A 31 -1.60 2.44 -2.03
CA ASN A 31 -2.34 1.18 -2.05
C ASN A 31 -3.52 1.15 -1.06
N VAL A 32 -3.87 2.28 -0.43
CA VAL A 32 -5.01 2.31 0.49
C VAL A 32 -6.30 1.98 -0.25
N THR A 33 -7.11 1.09 0.33
CA THR A 33 -8.43 0.75 -0.20
C THR A 33 -9.37 1.94 -0.14
N SER A 34 -9.92 2.30 -1.29
CA SER A 34 -10.98 3.29 -1.48
C SER A 34 -12.31 2.60 -1.74
N ILE A 35 -13.33 3.01 -0.97
CA ILE A 35 -14.69 2.50 -1.11
C ILE A 35 -15.60 3.67 -1.50
N ARG A 36 -16.31 3.56 -2.63
CA ARG A 36 -17.30 4.57 -3.05
C ARG A 36 -18.60 3.94 -3.51
N GLY A 37 -19.69 4.69 -3.32
CA GLY A 37 -20.96 4.39 -3.98
C GLY A 37 -21.04 5.11 -5.33
N GLU A 38 -21.34 4.38 -6.40
CA GLU A 38 -21.51 4.93 -7.75
C GLU A 38 -22.66 4.18 -8.44
N GLU A 39 -23.65 4.92 -8.97
CA GLU A 39 -24.80 4.35 -9.71
C GLU A 39 -25.58 3.22 -9.00
N GLY A 40 -25.55 3.18 -7.67
CA GLY A 40 -26.18 2.11 -6.88
C GLY A 40 -25.30 0.90 -6.62
N GLU A 41 -24.05 0.93 -7.08
CA GLU A 41 -23.02 -0.07 -6.81
C GLU A 41 -22.01 0.44 -5.78
N LEU A 42 -21.35 -0.51 -5.11
CA LEU A 42 -20.22 -0.23 -4.23
C LEU A 42 -18.94 -0.62 -4.96
N ILE A 43 -18.09 0.35 -5.25
CA ILE A 43 -16.79 0.14 -5.86
C ILE A 43 -15.75 0.08 -4.75
N VAL A 44 -14.98 -1.01 -4.73
CA VAL A 44 -13.86 -1.24 -3.81
C VAL A 44 -12.61 -1.44 -4.64
N GLU A 45 -11.68 -0.49 -4.57
CA GLU A 45 -10.46 -0.44 -5.37
C GLU A 45 -9.32 0.19 -4.57
N GLU A 46 -8.09 0.16 -5.08
CA GLU A 46 -7.03 0.99 -4.51
C GLU A 46 -7.23 2.45 -4.91
N LEU A 47 -6.94 3.37 -3.98
CA LEU A 47 -7.11 4.81 -4.18
C LEU A 47 -6.40 5.35 -5.43
N LEU A 48 -5.23 4.78 -5.75
CA LEU A 48 -4.39 5.16 -6.88
C LEU A 48 -4.27 4.04 -7.93
N GLU A 49 -5.26 3.14 -8.03
CA GLU A 49 -5.32 2.12 -9.09
C GLU A 49 -5.27 2.78 -10.48
N GLN A 50 -6.00 3.89 -10.64
CA GLN A 50 -5.87 4.77 -11.80
C GLN A 50 -5.01 5.98 -11.46
N TRP A 51 -3.81 6.04 -12.04
CA TRP A 51 -2.90 7.15 -11.83
C TRP A 51 -3.45 8.46 -12.41
N PRO A 52 -3.40 9.59 -11.68
CA PRO A 52 -3.87 10.86 -12.21
C PRO A 52 -2.98 11.36 -13.36
N GLU A 53 -3.54 11.44 -14.57
CA GLU A 53 -2.81 11.92 -15.76
C GLU A 53 -2.86 13.45 -15.95
N ASN A 54 -3.72 14.15 -15.20
CA ASN A 54 -3.91 15.58 -15.35
C ASN A 54 -4.35 16.24 -14.03
N GLN A 55 -4.29 17.58 -14.00
CA GLN A 55 -4.61 18.37 -12.82
C GLN A 55 -6.05 18.15 -12.30
N LYS A 56 -7.00 17.90 -13.20
CA LYS A 56 -8.40 17.66 -12.82
C LYS A 56 -8.56 16.33 -12.10
N ALA A 57 -7.94 15.27 -12.62
CA ALA A 57 -7.92 13.95 -11.97
C ALA A 57 -7.22 14.02 -10.60
N LEU A 58 -6.09 14.70 -10.54
CA LEU A 58 -5.35 14.91 -9.29
C LEU A 58 -6.18 15.65 -8.24
N GLU A 59 -6.89 16.71 -8.61
CA GLU A 59 -7.72 17.48 -7.68
C GLU A 59 -8.91 16.66 -7.17
N LEU A 60 -9.50 15.79 -8.01
CA LEU A 60 -10.56 14.88 -7.58
C LEU A 60 -10.06 13.88 -6.53
N ILE A 61 -8.87 13.31 -6.74
CA ILE A 61 -8.24 12.41 -5.76
C ILE A 61 -7.96 13.16 -4.46
N LYS A 62 -7.35 14.35 -4.55
CA LYS A 62 -7.08 15.20 -3.38
C LYS A 62 -8.35 15.51 -2.59
N GLN A 63 -9.43 15.90 -3.28
CA GLN A 63 -10.72 16.17 -2.62
C GLN A 63 -11.26 14.94 -1.90
N ARG A 64 -11.22 13.77 -2.53
CA ARG A 64 -11.64 12.51 -1.91
C ARG A 64 -10.80 12.21 -0.67
N VAL A 65 -9.47 12.28 -0.80
CA VAL A 65 -8.52 12.01 0.27
C VAL A 65 -8.74 12.93 1.48
N MET A 66 -8.94 14.21 1.23
CA MET A 66 -9.13 15.21 2.29
C MET A 66 -10.53 15.19 2.91
N ALA A 67 -11.53 14.67 2.19
CA ALA A 67 -12.91 14.55 2.66
C ALA A 67 -13.16 13.28 3.48
N ASP A 68 -12.34 12.23 3.29
CA ASP A 68 -12.49 10.98 4.03
C ASP A 68 -11.92 11.08 5.45
N PRO A 69 -12.75 11.00 6.49
CA PRO A 69 -12.29 11.06 7.87
C PRO A 69 -11.41 9.87 8.29
N ILE A 70 -11.47 8.74 7.57
CA ILE A 70 -10.60 7.59 7.82
C ILE A 70 -9.16 7.92 7.43
N TYR A 71 -8.98 8.59 6.30
CA TYR A 71 -7.65 8.96 5.81
C TYR A 71 -7.08 10.15 6.56
N ARG A 72 -7.92 11.15 6.86
CA ARG A 72 -7.50 12.36 7.57
C ARG A 72 -7.02 12.01 8.98
N ASN A 73 -5.86 12.55 9.36
CA ASN A 73 -5.15 12.30 10.61
C ASN A 73 -4.59 10.88 10.79
N THR A 74 -4.76 9.98 9.80
CA THR A 74 -4.18 8.62 9.80
C THR A 74 -3.15 8.48 8.69
N LEU A 75 -3.57 8.70 7.43
CA LEU A 75 -2.74 8.60 6.24
C LEU A 75 -2.32 9.95 5.69
N ILE A 76 -3.12 10.98 5.90
CA ILE A 76 -2.80 12.35 5.48
C ILE A 76 -3.09 13.34 6.62
N SER A 77 -2.21 14.32 6.77
CA SER A 77 -2.40 15.45 7.67
C SER A 77 -3.66 16.26 7.35
N GLU A 78 -4.22 16.95 8.36
CA GLU A 78 -5.42 17.79 8.20
C GLU A 78 -5.25 18.88 7.12
N ASP A 79 -4.03 19.41 6.98
CA ASP A 79 -3.66 20.45 6.02
C ASP A 79 -3.06 19.89 4.71
N GLY A 80 -2.89 18.56 4.61
CA GLY A 80 -2.38 17.87 3.42
C GLY A 80 -0.90 18.11 3.12
N THR A 81 -0.12 18.54 4.11
CA THR A 81 1.31 18.87 3.95
C THR A 81 2.23 17.66 4.12
N TYR A 82 1.81 16.65 4.90
CA TYR A 82 2.50 15.38 5.05
C TYR A 82 1.54 14.18 4.97
N THR A 83 2.12 13.02 4.64
CA THR A 83 1.45 11.71 4.56
C THR A 83 2.16 10.72 5.49
N THR A 84 1.44 9.68 5.89
CA THR A 84 2.00 8.54 6.62
C THR A 84 2.33 7.42 5.62
N LEU A 85 3.46 6.76 5.86
CA LEU A 85 3.83 5.49 5.24
C LEU A 85 4.11 4.51 6.38
N LEU A 86 3.30 3.46 6.47
CA LEU A 86 3.40 2.43 7.49
C LEU A 86 4.21 1.27 6.93
N VAL A 87 5.30 0.90 7.61
CA VAL A 87 6.15 -0.23 7.22
C VAL A 87 6.04 -1.29 8.30
N ARG A 88 5.71 -2.51 7.90
CA ARG A 88 5.65 -3.67 8.78
C ARG A 88 6.70 -4.67 8.35
N SER A 89 7.53 -5.09 9.30
CA SER A 89 8.52 -6.14 9.10
C SER A 89 8.04 -7.42 9.78
N ASP A 90 8.29 -8.55 9.15
CA ASP A 90 8.23 -9.87 9.77
C ASP A 90 9.65 -10.42 9.98
N PRO A 91 10.27 -10.13 11.15
CA PRO A 91 11.66 -10.50 11.43
C PRO A 91 11.86 -12.02 11.59
N TYR A 92 10.80 -12.83 11.53
CA TYR A 92 10.86 -14.28 11.64
C TYR A 92 10.61 -15.01 10.31
N GLY A 93 10.63 -14.30 9.17
CA GLY A 93 10.38 -14.85 7.85
C GLY A 93 11.14 -16.16 7.56
N ASP A 94 10.37 -17.25 7.45
CA ASP A 94 10.72 -18.66 7.21
C ASP A 94 12.20 -19.08 7.38
N GLU A 95 12.56 -19.53 8.59
CA GLU A 95 13.73 -20.41 8.82
C GLU A 95 13.38 -21.91 8.72
N SER A 96 12.22 -22.30 8.20
CA SER A 96 11.88 -23.73 8.12
C SER A 96 10.97 -24.09 6.96
N GLU A 97 11.55 -24.58 5.86
CA GLU A 97 11.19 -25.89 5.29
C GLU A 97 12.43 -26.48 4.59
N THR A 98 13.35 -27.04 5.37
CA THR A 98 14.23 -28.08 4.80
C THR A 98 13.34 -29.30 4.59
N PRO A 99 13.08 -29.78 3.36
CA PRO A 99 12.24 -30.94 3.16
C PRO A 99 12.88 -32.12 3.88
N LEU A 100 12.11 -32.77 4.76
CA LEU A 100 12.52 -34.01 5.41
C LEU A 100 12.82 -35.04 4.31
N ASN A 101 14.10 -35.24 4.07
CA ASN A 101 14.64 -36.33 3.30
C ASN A 101 14.06 -37.63 3.88
N GLU A 102 13.18 -38.26 3.10
CA GLU A 102 12.63 -39.59 3.34
C GLU A 102 13.80 -40.55 3.61
N THR A 103 14.05 -40.83 4.89
CA THR A 103 15.00 -41.86 5.29
C THR A 103 14.34 -43.19 4.96
N THR A 104 14.77 -43.80 3.86
CA THR A 104 14.50 -45.20 3.52
C THR A 104 14.91 -46.09 4.71
N VAL A 105 13.93 -46.61 5.44
CA VAL A 105 14.15 -47.71 6.38
C VAL A 105 14.09 -49.00 5.58
N ARG A 106 15.26 -49.57 5.26
CA ARG A 106 15.36 -50.99 4.87
C ARG A 106 15.20 -51.83 6.14
N LEU A 107 14.08 -52.53 6.26
CA LEU A 107 13.91 -53.60 7.25
C LEU A 107 14.74 -54.83 6.79
N MET A 108 15.60 -55.32 7.68
CA MET A 108 16.12 -56.70 7.65
C MET A 108 15.12 -57.64 8.29
#